data_AF-A0A9X0BWR8-F1
#
_entry.id   AF-A0A9X0BWR8-F1
#
_cell.length_a   1.000
_cell.length_b   1.000
_cell.length_c   1.000
_cell.angle_alpha   90.00
_cell.angle_beta   90.00
_cell.angle_gamma   90.00
#
_symmetry.space_group_name_H-M   'P 1'
#
loop_
_entity.id
_entity.type
_entity.pdbx_description
1 polymer ?
#
loop_
_entity_poly.entity_id
_entity_poly.type
_entity_poly.pdbx_seq_one_letter_code
_entity_poly.pdbx_strand_id
1 'polypeptide(L)'
;MIENGRKTSQQLFNVPSTNEYEYLGKKHFSKICLQEYHDFLEKDRDSEPRSGYIIFSKIDNRTYEHDFFESLDPDTYIPSLKLLLVKLITTAHEVAHRELDKLIIAELTLMNNLVDEICPYGAAQIESGSVKKRADISYRPENLPAGRADKWPTVSIETGYTESKAKLAGDARWWLIESGVM
;
A
#
# COMPACT_ATOMS: atom_id res chain seq x y z
N MET A 1 -23.87 -15.95 18.19
CA MET A 1 -24.33 -16.04 16.79
C MET A 1 -23.18 -15.55 15.93
N ILE A 2 -22.48 -16.46 15.25
CA ILE A 2 -21.35 -16.13 14.38
C ILE A 2 -21.89 -16.12 12.96
N GLU A 3 -22.06 -14.94 12.36
CA GLU A 3 -22.34 -14.85 10.93
C GLU A 3 -21.10 -15.31 10.17
N ASN A 4 -21.17 -16.53 9.64
CA ASN A 4 -20.26 -17.07 8.63
C ASN A 4 -20.51 -16.38 7.27
N GLY A 5 -20.49 -15.05 7.23
CA GLY A 5 -20.48 -14.27 6.00
C GLY A 5 -19.09 -14.29 5.42
N ARG A 6 -18.90 -14.96 4.27
CA ARG A 6 -17.63 -14.90 3.53
C ARG A 6 -17.38 -13.44 3.16
N LYS A 7 -16.34 -12.82 3.72
CA LYS A 7 -15.98 -11.43 3.43
C LYS A 7 -15.75 -11.25 1.93
N THR A 8 -16.25 -10.16 1.36
CA THR A 8 -15.94 -9.78 -0.02
C THR A 8 -14.49 -9.31 -0.14
N SER A 9 -13.94 -9.27 -1.35
CA SER A 9 -12.59 -8.75 -1.60
C SER A 9 -12.40 -7.34 -1.04
N GLN A 10 -13.41 -6.46 -1.19
CA GLN A 10 -13.37 -5.10 -0.65
C GLN A 10 -13.29 -5.08 0.89
N GLN A 11 -14.07 -5.95 1.55
CA GLN A 11 -14.06 -6.09 3.01
C GLN A 11 -12.75 -6.68 3.54
N LEU A 12 -12.07 -7.51 2.76
CA LEU A 12 -10.76 -8.04 3.11
C LEU A 12 -9.67 -6.96 3.07
N PHE A 13 -9.74 -6.07 2.08
CA PHE A 13 -8.78 -4.97 1.93
C PHE A 13 -9.17 -3.69 2.71
N ASN A 14 -10.34 -3.65 3.36
CA ASN A 14 -10.90 -2.45 4.01
C ASN A 14 -11.04 -1.24 3.05
N VAL A 15 -11.32 -1.49 1.78
CA VAL A 15 -11.54 -0.45 0.76
C VAL A 15 -13.04 -0.20 0.55
N PRO A 16 -13.44 1.00 0.11
CA PRO A 16 -14.84 1.29 -0.23
C PRO A 16 -15.28 0.48 -1.48
N SER A 17 -16.44 0.82 -2.06
CA SER A 17 -16.87 0.21 -3.33
C SER A 17 -15.76 0.30 -4.38
N THR A 18 -15.15 -0.85 -4.70
CA THR A 18 -13.93 -0.96 -5.50
C THR A 18 -14.15 -2.02 -6.56
N ASN A 19 -13.85 -1.66 -7.80
CA ASN A 19 -13.98 -2.56 -8.95
C ASN A 19 -12.96 -3.70 -8.84
N GLU A 20 -13.41 -4.89 -9.23
CA GLU A 20 -12.59 -6.10 -9.28
C GLU A 20 -12.54 -6.65 -10.71
N TYR A 21 -11.34 -6.97 -11.17
CA TYR A 21 -11.07 -7.48 -12.51
C TYR A 21 -10.29 -8.80 -12.47
N GLU A 22 -10.64 -9.74 -13.34
CA GLU A 22 -9.80 -10.92 -13.55
C GLU A 22 -8.50 -10.53 -14.27
N TYR A 23 -7.37 -11.01 -13.78
CA TYR A 23 -6.08 -10.77 -14.44
C TYR A 23 -5.94 -11.62 -15.71
N LEU A 24 -5.78 -10.95 -16.86
CA LEU A 24 -5.62 -11.58 -18.18
C LEU A 24 -4.25 -11.26 -18.82
N GLY A 25 -3.26 -10.88 -18.00
CA GLY A 25 -1.89 -10.54 -18.44
C GLY A 25 -1.57 -9.03 -18.41
N LYS A 26 -0.27 -8.70 -18.52
CA LYS A 26 0.25 -7.33 -18.33
C LYS A 26 -0.44 -6.28 -19.20
N LYS A 27 -0.70 -6.58 -20.48
CA LYS A 27 -1.40 -5.65 -21.39
C LYS A 27 -2.83 -5.33 -20.93
N HIS A 28 -3.54 -6.34 -20.43
CA HIS A 28 -4.88 -6.15 -19.87
C HIS A 28 -4.80 -5.31 -18.60
N PHE A 29 -3.88 -5.64 -17.70
CA PHE A 29 -3.64 -4.88 -16.47
C PHE A 29 -3.38 -3.40 -16.74
N SER A 30 -2.39 -3.07 -17.58
CA SER A 30 -2.07 -1.68 -17.90
C SER A 30 -3.24 -0.93 -18.53
N LYS A 31 -4.02 -1.60 -19.40
CA LYS A 31 -5.22 -1.02 -19.99
C LYS A 31 -6.28 -0.69 -18.94
N ILE A 32 -6.55 -1.60 -18.01
CA ILE A 32 -7.53 -1.40 -16.94
C ILE A 32 -7.06 -0.29 -15.99
N CYS A 33 -5.79 -0.32 -15.55
CA CYS A 33 -5.25 0.72 -14.67
C CYS A 33 -5.32 2.10 -15.33
N LEU A 34 -4.98 2.22 -16.61
CA LEU A 34 -5.06 3.48 -17.33
C LEU A 34 -6.51 3.96 -17.48
N GLN A 35 -7.44 3.06 -17.82
CA GLN A 35 -8.85 3.41 -17.94
C GLN A 35 -9.41 3.90 -16.61
N GLU A 36 -9.22 3.14 -15.53
CA GLU A 36 -9.68 3.49 -14.19
C GLU A 36 -9.03 4.78 -13.68
N TYR A 37 -7.76 5.02 -14.00
CA TYR A 37 -7.08 6.27 -13.70
C TYR A 37 -7.74 7.48 -14.40
N HIS A 38 -8.04 7.38 -15.70
CA HIS A 38 -8.75 8.43 -16.43
C HIS A 38 -10.15 8.64 -15.86
N ASP A 39 -10.90 7.56 -15.68
CA ASP A 39 -12.22 7.55 -15.05
C ASP A 39 -12.24 8.18 -13.66
N PHE A 40 -11.18 7.96 -12.89
CA PHE A 40 -10.97 8.52 -11.55
C PHE A 40 -10.70 10.03 -11.60
N LEU A 41 -9.96 10.52 -12.61
CA LEU A 41 -9.65 11.94 -12.77
C LEU A 41 -10.77 12.76 -13.43
N GLU A 42 -11.55 12.17 -14.34
CA GLU A 42 -12.53 12.89 -15.16
C GLU A 42 -13.86 13.17 -14.45
N LYS A 43 -14.19 12.46 -13.36
CA LYS A 43 -15.49 12.59 -12.70
C LYS A 43 -15.49 13.63 -11.58
N ASP A 44 -16.54 14.44 -11.60
CA ASP A 44 -16.75 15.60 -10.74
C ASP A 44 -16.75 15.25 -9.24
N ARG A 45 -16.14 16.12 -8.42
CA ARG A 45 -15.95 15.95 -6.97
C ARG A 45 -17.27 15.89 -6.17
N ASP A 46 -18.39 16.18 -6.82
CA ASP A 46 -19.74 16.19 -6.24
C ASP A 46 -20.43 14.81 -6.27
N SER A 47 -19.80 13.81 -6.89
CA SER A 47 -20.24 12.40 -6.86
C SER A 47 -19.68 11.68 -5.63
N GLU A 48 -20.27 10.56 -5.19
CA GLU A 48 -19.63 9.70 -4.19
C GLU A 48 -18.16 9.42 -4.60
N PRO A 49 -17.18 9.61 -3.69
CA PRO A 49 -15.78 9.46 -4.03
C PRO A 49 -15.51 8.02 -4.47
N ARG A 50 -15.06 7.86 -5.72
CA ARG A 50 -14.61 6.56 -6.23
C ARG A 50 -13.41 6.08 -5.44
N SER A 51 -13.32 4.77 -5.27
CA SER A 51 -12.15 4.15 -4.65
C SER A 51 -10.89 4.52 -5.44
N GLY A 52 -9.86 5.02 -4.76
CA GLY A 52 -8.52 5.17 -5.32
C GLY A 52 -7.78 3.84 -5.49
N TYR A 53 -8.53 2.74 -5.60
CA TYR A 53 -8.00 1.39 -5.67
C TYR A 53 -8.69 0.58 -6.76
N ILE A 54 -8.00 -0.47 -7.21
CA ILE A 54 -8.54 -1.52 -8.09
C ILE A 54 -8.14 -2.87 -7.49
N ILE A 55 -9.03 -3.86 -7.58
CA ILE A 55 -8.71 -5.23 -7.19
C ILE A 55 -8.50 -6.06 -8.45
N PHE A 56 -7.43 -6.83 -8.51
CA PHE A 56 -7.24 -7.89 -9.49
C PHE A 56 -7.31 -9.26 -8.84
N SER A 57 -8.02 -10.19 -9.47
CA SER A 57 -8.18 -11.57 -9.01
C SER A 57 -7.52 -12.58 -9.95
N LYS A 58 -7.38 -13.82 -9.45
CA LYS A 58 -6.75 -14.97 -10.12
C LYS A 58 -5.26 -14.77 -10.44
N ILE A 59 -4.55 -13.94 -9.67
CA ILE A 59 -3.10 -13.80 -9.75
C ILE A 59 -2.47 -14.81 -8.81
N ASP A 60 -1.92 -15.91 -9.33
CA ASP A 60 -1.13 -16.83 -8.52
C ASP A 60 0.27 -16.28 -8.18
N ASN A 61 0.96 -16.92 -7.23
CA ASN A 61 2.22 -16.37 -6.72
C ASN A 61 3.31 -16.30 -7.79
N ARG A 62 3.34 -17.27 -8.72
CA ARG A 62 4.31 -17.27 -9.83
C ARG A 62 4.07 -16.09 -10.76
N THR A 63 2.81 -15.83 -11.08
CA THR A 63 2.40 -14.68 -11.88
C THR A 63 2.71 -13.38 -11.14
N TYR A 64 2.44 -13.32 -9.84
CA TYR A 64 2.75 -12.15 -9.02
C TYR A 64 4.24 -11.80 -9.06
N GLU A 65 5.11 -12.78 -8.81
CA GLU A 65 6.56 -12.61 -8.79
C GLU A 65 7.13 -12.26 -10.16
N HIS A 66 6.61 -12.84 -11.24
CA HIS A 66 7.08 -12.53 -12.58
C HIS A 66 6.58 -11.17 -13.09
N ASP A 67 5.34 -10.79 -12.74
CA ASP A 67 4.68 -9.65 -13.35
C ASP A 67 4.77 -8.36 -12.54
N PHE A 68 4.91 -8.45 -11.21
CA PHE A 68 4.72 -7.31 -10.30
C PHE A 68 5.85 -7.13 -9.27
N PHE A 69 6.86 -7.99 -9.21
CA PHE A 69 7.92 -7.93 -8.19
C PHE A 69 8.62 -6.55 -8.14
N GLU A 70 8.84 -5.93 -9.30
CA GLU A 70 9.47 -4.60 -9.43
C GLU A 70 8.47 -3.49 -9.77
N SER A 71 7.17 -3.77 -9.85
CA SER A 71 6.18 -2.71 -10.11
C SER A 71 5.92 -1.89 -8.83
N LEU A 72 5.72 -0.59 -9.01
CA LEU A 72 5.29 0.34 -7.95
C LEU A 72 3.77 0.36 -7.77
N ASP A 73 3.02 -0.34 -8.62
CA ASP A 73 1.55 -0.34 -8.62
C ASP A 73 0.90 -1.14 -7.46
N PRO A 74 1.48 -2.25 -6.95
CA PRO A 74 0.88 -3.04 -5.87
C PRO A 74 0.83 -2.32 -4.52
N ASP A 75 -0.35 -2.25 -3.90
CA ASP A 75 -0.47 -1.89 -2.48
C ASP A 75 -0.31 -3.15 -1.60
N THR A 76 -1.17 -4.15 -1.85
CA THR A 76 -1.24 -5.37 -1.04
C THR A 76 -1.53 -6.58 -1.94
N TYR A 77 -0.83 -7.69 -1.72
CA TYR A 77 -1.10 -8.98 -2.35
C TYR A 77 -1.41 -10.05 -1.30
N ILE A 78 -2.48 -10.81 -1.53
CA ILE A 78 -2.93 -11.93 -0.70
C ILE A 78 -2.89 -13.22 -1.55
N PRO A 79 -1.78 -13.98 -1.55
CA PRO A 79 -1.57 -15.16 -2.38
C PRO A 79 -2.59 -16.27 -2.13
N SER A 80 -2.98 -16.48 -0.87
CA SER A 80 -3.97 -17.51 -0.51
C SER A 80 -5.33 -17.30 -1.16
N LEU A 81 -5.64 -16.04 -1.52
CA LEU A 81 -6.87 -15.65 -2.20
C LEU A 81 -6.65 -15.29 -3.67
N LYS A 82 -5.39 -15.24 -4.12
CA LYS A 82 -4.99 -14.79 -5.46
C LYS A 82 -5.52 -13.38 -5.79
N LEU A 83 -5.50 -12.50 -4.79
CA LEU A 83 -6.00 -11.12 -4.88
C LEU A 83 -4.84 -10.13 -4.77
N LEU A 84 -4.82 -9.15 -5.69
CA LEU A 84 -3.91 -8.02 -5.71
C LEU A 84 -4.73 -6.73 -5.59
N LEU A 85 -4.40 -5.91 -4.61
CA LEU A 85 -4.88 -4.54 -4.49
C LEU A 85 -3.87 -3.61 -5.15
N VAL A 86 -4.35 -2.77 -6.06
CA VAL A 86 -3.56 -1.76 -6.77
C VAL A 86 -4.04 -0.39 -6.32
N LYS A 87 -3.11 0.51 -6.01
CA LYS A 87 -3.42 1.91 -5.69
C LYS A 87 -3.36 2.75 -6.97
N LEU A 88 -4.38 3.58 -7.21
CA LEU A 88 -4.38 4.57 -8.28
C LEU A 88 -3.57 5.79 -7.84
N ILE A 89 -2.29 5.77 -8.21
CA ILE A 89 -1.33 6.82 -7.84
C ILE A 89 -1.67 8.11 -8.60
N THR A 90 -2.12 9.14 -7.89
CA THR A 90 -2.36 10.48 -8.46
C THR A 90 -1.28 11.46 -8.05
N THR A 91 -1.11 12.53 -8.84
CA THR A 91 -0.18 13.62 -8.49
C THR A 91 -0.44 14.19 -7.10
N ALA A 92 -1.71 14.35 -6.71
CA ALA A 92 -2.05 14.88 -5.39
C ALA A 92 -1.63 13.94 -4.25
N HIS A 93 -1.85 12.63 -4.41
CA HIS A 93 -1.37 11.61 -3.47
C HIS A 93 0.16 11.63 -3.36
N GLU A 94 0.86 11.61 -4.50
CA GLU A 94 2.33 11.62 -4.53
C GLU A 94 2.91 12.88 -3.90
N VAL A 95 2.36 14.05 -4.22
CA VAL A 95 2.80 15.31 -3.62
C VAL A 95 2.58 15.28 -2.11
N ALA A 96 1.43 14.79 -1.63
CA ALA A 96 1.12 14.78 -0.21
C ALA A 96 2.15 14.00 0.62
N HIS A 97 2.46 12.76 0.23
CA HIS A 97 3.42 11.95 1.00
C HIS A 97 4.85 12.44 0.80
N ARG A 98 5.22 12.89 -0.41
CA ARG A 98 6.56 13.44 -0.70
C ARG A 98 6.85 14.75 0.02
N GLU A 99 5.86 15.61 0.23
CA GLU A 99 6.05 16.83 1.03
C GLU A 99 6.22 16.48 2.51
N LEU A 100 5.49 15.49 3.02
CA LEU A 100 5.72 15.00 4.38
C LEU A 100 7.11 14.37 4.54
N ASP A 101 7.57 13.58 3.57
CA ASP A 101 8.94 13.04 3.53
C ASP A 101 9.98 14.16 3.63
N LYS A 102 9.84 15.20 2.81
CA LYS A 102 10.76 16.35 2.83
C LYS A 102 10.83 17.01 4.20
N LEU A 103 9.67 17.20 4.85
CA LEU A 103 9.63 17.80 6.18
C LEU A 103 10.32 16.90 7.22
N ILE A 104 10.08 15.59 7.18
CA ILE A 104 10.73 14.64 8.08
C ILE A 104 12.26 14.66 7.88
N ILE A 105 12.72 14.59 6.64
CA ILE A 105 14.15 14.62 6.32
C ILE A 105 14.80 15.94 6.76
N ALA A 106 14.11 17.08 6.57
CA ALA A 106 14.58 18.37 7.05
C ALA A 106 14.73 18.39 8.57
N GLU A 107 13.74 17.90 9.32
CA GLU A 107 13.83 17.81 10.78
C GLU A 107 14.94 16.86 11.24
N LEU A 108 15.08 15.68 10.63
CA LEU A 108 16.18 14.75 10.93
C LEU A 108 17.56 15.39 10.68
N THR A 109 17.68 16.23 9.67
CA THR A 109 18.92 16.98 9.39
C THR A 109 19.22 17.98 10.51
N LEU A 110 18.20 18.68 11.03
CA LEU A 110 18.33 19.61 12.15
C LEU A 110 18.62 18.92 13.49
N MET A 111 18.25 17.65 13.63
CA MET A 111 18.54 16.81 14.79
C MET A 111 19.97 16.24 14.77
N ASN A 112 20.98 17.11 14.67
CA ASN A 112 22.40 16.73 14.58
C ASN A 112 22.73 15.81 13.39
N ASN A 113 22.12 16.07 12.23
CA ASN A 113 22.31 15.29 11.02
C ASN A 113 21.94 13.80 11.14
N LEU A 114 20.92 13.50 11.95
CA LEU A 114 20.38 12.14 12.15
C LEU A 114 19.94 11.47 10.84
N VAL A 115 19.69 12.25 9.78
CA VAL A 115 19.41 11.73 8.43
C VAL A 115 20.47 10.74 7.95
N ASP A 116 21.75 10.91 8.33
CA ASP A 116 22.84 10.00 7.97
C ASP A 116 22.78 8.65 8.71
N GLU A 117 21.96 8.54 9.75
CA GLU A 117 21.77 7.31 10.54
C GLU A 117 20.43 6.62 10.25
N ILE A 118 19.71 7.09 9.22
CA ILE A 118 18.42 6.55 8.80
C ILE A 118 18.54 5.93 7.40
N CYS A 119 18.12 4.68 7.27
CA CYS A 119 17.87 4.03 5.98
C CYS A 119 16.44 4.36 5.48
N PRO A 120 16.28 5.14 4.40
CA PRO A 120 14.99 5.31 3.75
C PRO A 120 14.66 4.06 2.93
N TYR A 121 13.58 3.38 3.28
CA TYR A 121 13.08 2.21 2.55
C TYR A 121 12.04 2.62 1.51
N GLY A 122 11.38 3.76 1.68
CA GLY A 122 10.33 4.23 0.77
C GLY A 122 9.20 3.20 0.68
N ALA A 123 8.77 2.90 -0.54
CA ALA A 123 7.71 1.93 -0.85
C ALA A 123 8.23 0.48 -1.02
N ALA A 124 9.32 0.12 -0.33
CA ALA A 124 9.82 -1.25 -0.31
C ALA A 124 8.74 -2.23 0.20
N GLN A 125 8.65 -3.38 -0.45
CA GLN A 125 7.68 -4.41 -0.09
C GLN A 125 8.13 -5.18 1.15
N ILE A 126 7.22 -5.34 2.10
CA ILE A 126 7.37 -6.21 3.26
C ILE A 126 6.42 -7.39 3.13
N GLU A 127 6.91 -8.58 3.46
CA GLU A 127 6.13 -9.82 3.44
C GLU A 127 5.94 -10.36 4.84
N SER A 128 4.71 -10.65 5.26
CA SER A 128 4.43 -11.32 6.54
C SER A 128 3.35 -12.37 6.41
N GLY A 129 3.64 -13.58 6.88
CA GLY A 129 2.84 -14.76 6.56
C GLY A 129 2.73 -14.91 5.05
N SER A 130 1.50 -14.88 4.53
CA SER A 130 1.27 -14.84 3.09
C SER A 130 1.11 -13.42 2.53
N VAL A 131 0.93 -12.39 3.34
CA VAL A 131 0.60 -11.04 2.83
C VAL A 131 1.85 -10.30 2.42
N LYS A 132 1.86 -9.73 1.20
CA LYS A 132 2.91 -8.82 0.73
C LYS A 132 2.31 -7.41 0.69
N LYS A 133 2.92 -6.43 1.36
CA LYS A 133 2.39 -5.05 1.47
C LYS A 133 3.49 -4.00 1.26
N ARG A 134 3.13 -2.86 0.69
CA ARG A 134 3.96 -1.66 0.56
C ARG A 134 3.35 -0.52 1.36
N ALA A 135 4.21 0.29 1.97
CA ALA A 135 3.86 1.59 2.51
C ALA A 135 4.03 2.66 1.43
N ASP A 136 3.47 3.85 1.62
CA ASP A 136 3.83 4.99 0.76
C ASP A 136 5.29 5.38 0.99
N ILE A 137 5.67 5.49 2.28
CA ILE A 137 7.05 5.77 2.70
C ILE A 137 7.36 5.00 3.99
N SER A 138 8.61 4.54 4.12
CA SER A 138 9.07 3.90 5.33
C SER A 138 10.55 4.16 5.61
N TYR A 139 10.92 4.09 6.89
CA TYR A 139 12.27 4.37 7.38
C TYR A 139 12.65 3.40 8.50
N ARG A 140 13.95 3.18 8.66
CA ARG A 140 14.52 2.55 9.86
C ARG A 140 15.89 3.15 10.19
N PRO A 141 16.34 3.05 11.44
CA PRO A 141 17.74 3.30 11.78
C PRO A 141 18.68 2.37 11.01
N GLU A 142 19.88 2.87 10.69
CA GLU A 142 20.99 2.03 10.23
C GLU A 142 21.37 1.02 11.30
N ASN A 143 21.53 1.51 12.54
CA ASN A 143 21.86 0.71 13.71
C ASN A 143 20.60 0.33 14.47
N LEU A 144 20.21 -0.94 14.38
CA LEU A 144 19.01 -1.44 15.07
C LEU A 144 19.30 -1.79 16.53
N PRO A 145 18.34 -1.57 17.45
CA PRO A 145 18.46 -2.05 18.83
C PRO A 145 18.71 -3.56 18.89
N ALA A 146 19.46 -4.01 19.89
CA ALA A 146 19.76 -5.43 20.06
C ALA A 146 18.46 -6.27 20.11
N GLY A 147 18.39 -7.32 19.30
CA GLY A 147 17.22 -8.19 19.19
C GLY A 147 16.11 -7.69 18.26
N ARG A 148 16.22 -6.50 17.66
CA ARG A 148 15.26 -6.02 16.66
C ARG A 148 15.56 -6.63 15.30
N ALA A 149 14.54 -7.26 14.69
CA ALA A 149 14.61 -7.76 13.32
C ALA A 149 14.74 -6.61 12.31
N ASP A 150 15.59 -6.79 11.30
CA ASP A 150 15.88 -5.85 10.21
C ASP A 150 14.81 -5.81 9.10
N LYS A 151 13.94 -6.83 9.09
CA LYS A 151 12.82 -6.98 8.18
C LYS A 151 11.84 -5.80 8.21
N TRP A 152 11.62 -5.20 9.38
CA TRP A 152 10.51 -4.28 9.60
C TRP A 152 10.98 -2.83 9.65
N PRO A 153 10.27 -1.88 9.00
CA PRO A 153 10.55 -0.47 9.23
C PRO A 153 10.27 -0.10 10.69
N THR A 154 10.90 0.99 11.14
CA THR A 154 10.59 1.61 12.44
C THR A 154 9.44 2.60 12.28
N VAL A 155 9.39 3.29 11.15
CA VAL A 155 8.32 4.22 10.80
C VAL A 155 7.77 3.82 9.44
N SER A 156 6.45 3.70 9.36
CA SER A 156 5.72 3.49 8.11
C SER A 156 4.65 4.58 8.00
N ILE A 157 4.58 5.22 6.85
CA ILE A 157 3.64 6.31 6.56
C ILE A 157 2.69 5.84 5.46
N GLU A 158 1.40 6.04 5.72
CA GLU A 158 0.30 5.80 4.80
C GLU A 158 -0.47 7.12 4.70
N THR A 159 -0.52 7.71 3.51
CA THR A 159 -1.11 9.03 3.28
C THR A 159 -2.51 8.89 2.72
N GLY A 160 -3.46 9.57 3.35
CA GLY A 160 -4.84 9.57 2.88
C GLY A 160 -5.12 10.72 1.93
N TYR A 161 -5.27 10.43 0.64
CA TYR A 161 -5.89 11.35 -0.32
C TYR A 161 -7.28 10.87 -0.72
N THR A 162 -7.38 9.60 -1.12
CA THR A 162 -8.63 8.93 -1.53
C THR A 162 -8.97 7.76 -0.62
N GLU A 163 -8.03 7.40 0.25
CA GLU A 163 -8.15 6.38 1.25
C GLU A 163 -9.23 6.72 2.26
N SER A 164 -10.11 5.75 2.50
CA SER A 164 -11.04 5.85 3.63
C SER A 164 -10.28 5.74 4.96
N LYS A 165 -10.82 6.35 6.02
CA LYS A 165 -10.31 6.15 7.39
C LYS A 165 -10.23 4.68 7.78
N ALA A 166 -11.16 3.85 7.27
CA ALA A 166 -11.15 2.42 7.54
C ALA A 166 -9.95 1.70 6.90
N LYS A 167 -9.58 2.09 5.67
CA LYS A 167 -8.36 1.60 4.97
C LYS A 167 -7.11 1.98 5.76
N LEU A 168 -6.92 3.26 6.05
CA LEU A 168 -5.75 3.76 6.79
C LEU A 168 -5.61 3.11 8.16
N ALA A 169 -6.72 2.97 8.90
CA ALA A 169 -6.70 2.27 10.19
C ALA A 169 -6.41 0.77 10.04
N GLY A 170 -6.85 0.15 8.95
CA GLY A 170 -6.52 -1.23 8.59
C GLY A 170 -5.04 -1.42 8.31
N ASP A 171 -4.45 -0.53 7.52
CA ASP A 171 -3.02 -0.55 7.21
C ASP A 171 -2.18 -0.33 8.47
N ALA A 172 -2.50 0.69 9.28
CA ALA A 172 -1.81 0.95 10.54
C ALA A 172 -1.86 -0.25 11.49
N ARG A 173 -3.03 -0.90 11.61
CA ARG A 173 -3.15 -2.13 12.41
C ARG A 173 -2.29 -3.26 11.87
N TRP A 174 -2.25 -3.46 10.55
CA TRP A 174 -1.42 -4.50 9.93
C TRP A 174 0.06 -4.28 10.27
N TRP A 175 0.56 -3.06 10.08
CA TRP A 175 1.95 -2.72 10.40
C TRP A 175 2.28 -2.98 11.87
N LEU A 176 1.41 -2.59 12.80
CA LEU A 176 1.65 -2.74 14.24
C LEU A 176 1.58 -4.20 14.72
N ILE A 177 0.60 -4.97 14.23
CA ILE A 177 0.41 -6.37 14.62
C ILE A 177 1.53 -7.23 14.06
N GLU A 178 1.80 -7.14 12.76
CA GLU A 178 2.75 -8.05 12.11
C GLU A 178 4.20 -7.77 12.51
N SER A 179 4.52 -6.51 12.86
CA SER A 179 5.85 -6.15 13.37
C SER A 179 6.09 -6.56 14.84
N GLY A 180 5.07 -7.06 15.54
CA GLY A 180 5.13 -7.48 16.94
C GLY A 180 5.13 -6.33 17.96
N VAL A 181 4.61 -5.16 17.58
CA VAL A 181 4.48 -3.98 18.45
C VAL A 181 3.19 -4.02 19.28
N MET A 182 2.19 -4.79 18.84
CA MET A 182 0.91 -5.05 19.52
C MET A 182 0.65 -6.54 19.73
#